data_AF-A0A534M855-F1
#
_entry.id   AF-A0A534M855-F1
#
_cell.length_a   1.000
_cell.length_b   1.000
_cell.length_c   1.000
_cell.angle_alpha   90.00
_cell.angle_beta   90.00
_cell.angle_gamma   90.00
#
_symmetry.space_group_name_H-M   'P 1'
#
loop_
_entity.id
_entity.type
_entity.pdbx_description
1 polymer ?
#
loop_
_entity_poly.entity_id
_entity_poly.type
_entity_poly.pdbx_seq_one_letter_code
_entity_poly.pdbx_strand_id
1 'polypeptide(L)' 'HFAETDEFESAASVQGLEKLLRTLGKDVTFHTYSGTTHWFFENDRPDAYNAGAAKIAWERTIRFLTTQLPGEPRG' A
#
# COMPACT_ATOMS: atom_id res chain seq x y z
N HIS A 1 -1.58 0.66 0.58
CA HIS A 1 -0.90 1.02 -0.68
C HIS A 1 -1.99 1.33 -1.68
N PHE A 2 -2.00 2.52 -2.27
CA PHE A 2 -3.09 3.02 -3.11
C PHE A 2 -2.55 3.55 -4.42
N ALA A 3 -3.31 3.37 -5.50
CA ALA A 3 -2.99 4.01 -6.76
C ALA A 3 -3.35 5.51 -6.73
N GLU A 4 -2.65 6.36 -7.47
CA GLU A 4 -3.02 7.77 -7.62
C GLU A 4 -4.38 7.94 -8.34
N THR A 5 -4.64 7.14 -9.37
CA THR A 5 -5.91 7.17 -10.12
C THR A 5 -6.62 5.83 -10.00
N ASP A 6 -7.47 5.68 -8.97
CA ASP A 6 -8.20 4.44 -8.71
C ASP A 6 -9.72 4.67 -8.89
N GLU A 7 -10.36 3.89 -9.76
CA GLU A 7 -11.80 4.00 -10.03
C GLU A 7 -12.67 3.41 -8.92
N PHE A 8 -12.09 2.55 -8.07
CA PHE A 8 -12.77 1.91 -6.96
C PHE A 8 -12.50 2.63 -5.63
N GLU A 9 -11.33 3.26 -5.50
CA GLU A 9 -10.86 3.88 -4.25
C GLU A 9 -10.52 5.37 -4.42
N SER A 10 -11.53 6.23 -4.30
CA SER A 10 -11.32 7.67 -4.45
C SER A 10 -10.32 8.25 -3.42
N ALA A 11 -9.57 9.28 -3.81
CA ALA A 11 -8.64 9.97 -2.91
C ALA A 11 -9.31 10.49 -1.63
N ALA A 12 -10.57 10.95 -1.73
CA ALA A 12 -11.35 11.41 -0.57
C ALA A 12 -11.67 10.25 0.40
N SER A 13 -12.02 9.07 -0.13
CA SER A 13 -12.27 7.87 0.68
C SER A 13 -11.01 7.43 1.43
N VAL A 14 -9.86 7.41 0.73
CA VAL A 14 -8.56 7.06 1.32
C VAL A 14 -8.18 8.04 2.44
N GLN A 15 -8.31 9.34 2.21
CA GLN A 15 -8.04 10.37 3.23
C GLN A 15 -8.99 10.26 4.43
N GLY A 16 -10.28 9.98 4.18
CA GLY A 16 -11.26 9.75 5.24
C GLY A 16 -10.92 8.56 6.12
N LEU A 17 -10.52 7.43 5.50
CA LEU A 17 -10.08 6.23 6.20
C LEU A 17 -8.82 6.48 7.02
N GLU A 18 -7.82 7.16 6.44
CA GLU A 18 -6.59 7.50 7.16
C GLU A 18 -6.89 8.35 8.40
N LYS A 19 -7.70 9.40 8.25
CA LYS A 19 -8.10 10.28 9.36
C LYS A 19 -8.83 9.51 10.47
N LEU A 20 -9.76 8.63 10.10
CA LEU A 20 -10.50 7.81 11.07
C LEU A 20 -9.55 6.91 11.86
N LEU A 21 -8.68 6.15 11.19
CA LEU A 21 -7.74 5.23 11.85
C LEU A 21 -6.78 5.97 12.79
N ARG A 22 -6.25 7.12 12.35
CA ARG A 22 -5.41 7.97 13.20
C ARG A 22 -6.17 8.51 14.42
N THR A 23 -7.42 8.92 14.25
CA THR A 23 -8.28 9.39 15.37
C THR A 23 -8.53 8.29 16.39
N LEU A 24 -8.61 7.04 15.94
CA LEU A 24 -8.73 5.85 16.79
C LEU A 24 -7.38 5.39 17.41
N GLY A 25 -6.32 6.19 17.26
CA GLY A 25 -5.00 5.89 17.82
C GLY A 25 -4.29 4.71 17.16
N LYS A 26 -4.66 4.35 15.92
CA LYS A 26 -3.99 3.27 15.18
C LYS A 26 -2.69 3.78 14.57
N ASP A 27 -1.64 2.98 14.70
CA ASP A 27 -0.38 3.22 13.98
C ASP A 27 -0.53 2.73 12.54
N VAL A 28 -0.72 3.68 11.63
CA VAL A 28 -0.98 3.42 10.21
C VAL A 28 -0.09 4.29 9.33
N THR A 29 0.35 3.70 8.22
CA THR A 29 1.08 4.40 7.16
C THR A 29 0.36 4.18 5.84
N PHE A 30 0.02 5.27 5.17
CA PHE A 30 -0.61 5.26 3.85
C PHE A 30 0.44 5.63 2.80
N HIS A 31 0.38 4.97 1.66
CA HIS A 31 1.28 5.19 0.53
C HIS A 31 0.45 5.27 -0.75
N THR A 32 0.52 6.41 -1.44
CA THR A 32 -0.07 6.61 -2.76
C THR A 32 1.05 6.67 -3.81
N TYR A 33 0.85 6.02 -4.95
CA TYR A 33 1.85 5.91 -6.02
C TYR A 33 1.42 6.73 -7.23
N SER A 34 2.26 7.69 -7.66
CA SER A 34 1.95 8.52 -8.84
C SER A 34 2.06 7.73 -10.13
N GLY A 35 1.22 8.08 -11.11
CA GLY A 35 1.19 7.45 -12.43
C GLY A 35 0.70 6.00 -12.42
N THR A 36 -0.03 5.58 -11.39
CA THR A 36 -0.60 4.23 -11.29
C THR A 36 -2.11 4.26 -11.31
N THR A 37 -2.71 3.23 -11.90
CA THR A 37 -4.14 2.93 -11.79
C THR A 37 -4.40 1.79 -10.82
N HIS A 38 -5.67 1.44 -10.63
CA HIS A 38 -6.02 0.20 -9.94
C HIS A 38 -5.27 -1.01 -10.54
N TRP A 39 -5.00 -2.04 -9.73
CA TRP A 39 -4.19 -3.22 -10.09
C TRP A 39 -2.72 -2.96 -10.48
N PHE A 40 -2.12 -1.82 -10.11
CA PHE A 40 -0.71 -1.54 -10.46
C PHE A 40 0.32 -2.58 -10.01
N PHE A 41 -0.04 -3.46 -9.07
CA PHE A 41 0.81 -4.52 -8.55
C PHE A 41 0.73 -5.82 -9.36
N GLU A 42 -0.34 -6.01 -10.15
CA GLU A 42 -0.64 -7.27 -10.83
C GLU A 42 0.13 -7.36 -12.15
N ASN A 43 1.15 -8.24 -12.20
CA ASN A 43 2.02 -8.35 -13.37
C ASN A 43 1.34 -8.96 -14.62
N ASP A 44 0.19 -9.59 -14.43
CA ASP A 44 -0.64 -10.18 -15.49
C ASP A 44 -1.70 -9.19 -16.03
N ARG A 45 -1.68 -7.93 -15.58
CA ARG A 45 -2.48 -6.81 -16.11
C ARG A 45 -1.60 -5.76 -16.79
N PRO A 46 -1.16 -5.98 -18.05
CA PRO A 46 -0.20 -5.08 -18.72
C PRO A 46 -0.69 -3.64 -18.90
N ASP A 47 -2.01 -3.44 -18.88
CA ASP A 47 -2.70 -2.15 -18.96
C ASP A 47 -2.59 -1.31 -17.68
N ALA A 48 -2.35 -1.96 -16.53
CA ALA A 48 -2.27 -1.31 -15.22
C ALA A 48 -0.91 -1.47 -14.53
N TYR A 49 -0.19 -2.57 -14.81
CA TYR A 49 1.00 -2.96 -14.11
C TYR A 49 2.08 -1.87 -14.14
N ASN A 50 2.54 -1.46 -12.96
CA ASN A 50 3.64 -0.54 -12.80
C ASN A 50 4.74 -1.22 -11.99
N ALA A 51 5.74 -1.79 -12.68
CA ALA A 51 6.82 -2.55 -12.07
C ALA A 51 7.58 -1.78 -10.98
N GLY A 52 7.76 -0.46 -11.16
CA GLY A 52 8.45 0.39 -10.19
C GLY A 52 7.66 0.57 -8.90
N ALA A 53 6.38 0.92 -9.03
CA ALA A 53 5.48 1.07 -7.89
C ALA A 53 5.24 -0.27 -7.17
N ALA A 54 5.05 -1.36 -7.92
CA ALA A 54 4.90 -2.71 -7.41
C ALA A 54 6.11 -3.13 -6.55
N LYS A 55 7.33 -2.95 -7.08
CA LYS A 55 8.56 -3.24 -6.34
C LYS A 55 8.64 -2.48 -5.01
N ILE A 56 8.39 -1.17 -5.03
CA ILE A 56 8.44 -0.33 -3.82
C ILE A 56 7.34 -0.73 -2.82
N ALA A 57 6.13 -1.03 -3.29
CA ALA A 57 5.04 -1.52 -2.45
C ALA A 57 5.39 -2.85 -1.78
N TRP A 58 6.03 -3.75 -2.51
CA TRP A 58 6.49 -5.04 -1.98
C TRP A 58 7.57 -4.87 -0.90
N GLU A 59 8.60 -4.08 -1.17
CA GLU A 59 9.68 -3.82 -0.22
C GLU A 59 9.16 -3.21 1.09
N ARG A 60 8.21 -2.28 1.01
CA ARG A 60 7.56 -1.67 2.18
C ARG A 60 6.71 -2.68 2.95
N THR A 61 5.99 -3.55 2.25
CA THR A 61 5.17 -4.60 2.87
C THR A 61 6.04 -5.59 3.64
N ILE A 62 7.11 -6.09 3.02
CA ILE A 62 8.08 -6.97 3.69
C ILE A 62 8.68 -6.28 4.90
N ARG A 63 9.14 -5.03 4.76
CA ARG A 63 9.70 -4.26 5.88
C ARG A 63 8.71 -4.10 7.04
N PHE A 64 7.44 -3.82 6.74
CA PHE A 64 6.39 -3.74 7.76
C PHE A 64 6.25 -5.08 8.49
N LEU A 65 6.08 -6.18 7.75
CA LEU A 65 5.92 -7.51 8.33
C LEU A 65 7.13 -7.93 9.17
N THR A 66 8.36 -7.72 8.70
CA THR A 66 9.57 -8.04 9.47
C THR A 66 9.70 -7.22 10.75
N THR A 67 9.16 -5.99 10.76
CA THR A 67 9.21 -5.10 11.93
C THR A 67 8.14 -5.46 12.95
N GLN A 68 6.93 -5.78 12.49
CA GLN A 68 5.77 -6.03 13.35
C GLN A 68 5.67 -7.50 13.80
N LEU A 69 6.22 -8.42 13.00
CA LEU A 69 6.24 -9.86 13.24
C LEU A 69 7.68 -10.36 13.21
N PRO A 70 8.55 -9.94 14.16
CA PRO A 70 9.86 -10.54 14.27
C PRO A 70 9.68 -12.04 14.52
N GLY A 71 10.22 -12.88 13.63
CA GLY A 71 10.19 -14.32 13.84
C GLY A 71 10.84 -14.68 15.18
N GLU A 72 10.40 -15.79 15.81
CA GLU A 72 11.08 -16.29 16.99
C GLU A 72 12.59 -16.48 16.69
N PRO A 73 13.48 -16.19 17.66
CA PRO A 73 14.88 -16.53 17.51
C PRO A 73 14.96 -18.04 17.22
N ARG A 74 15.50 -18.41 16.06
CA ARG A 74 15.93 -19.79 15.86
C ARG A 74 17.08 -20.00 16.84
N GLY A 75 16.81 -20.74 17.91
CA GLY A 75 17.81 -21.17 18.89
C GLY A 75 18.92 -21.99 18.26
#